data_AF-A0A8C6PRI8-F1
#
_entry.id   AF-A0A8C6PRI8-F1
#
_cell.length_a   1.000
_cell.length_b   1.000
_cell.length_c   1.000
_cell.angle_alpha   90.00
_cell.angle_beta   90.00
_cell.angle_gamma   90.00
#
_symmetry.space_group_name_H-M   'P 1'
#
loop_
_entity.id
_entity.type
_entity.pdbx_description
1 polymer ?
#
loop_
_entity_poly.entity_id
_entity_poly.type
_entity_poly.pdbx_seq_one_letter_code
_entity_poly.pdbx_strand_id
1 'polypeptide(L)'
;HNKRVRPLAKVSSLVNLMSPSKNGAVRRFGQTIQSMSLRGDNKSPATSLRAGSKAAGPTPTKRRNSTLWSETLDVHQKSTFSAKEIKRQEAIYELFRGEQDLIEDLQLARKAYHDPMLKLAIMTEEELAHIFGDLDAYIPLHEYLLMKLTEGTGPDGTISQIGHIVIDWLPGLNAYKNYCSNQLAAKALLDQKKQDKRVQDFLQRCLESPFSRKLDLWSFLDIPRSRLVKYPLLLREILRHTPPDHPDGTKLERAITIIQEILSDINVRKGESECQYYIDKLEFLDEKQRDPLLDKCKTLLCHGELRTKSGSRLHVFLFSELLVLTRPVTRNDRSCFQVYRQPIPVRDLSLEDLQDGEIRMGGSFRGAFTNGEKAKNVFRVSSVDPSSGQSHTLNVSDVYHKQQWLNCLRTAMAQQQGAATGAQQELSTSAKQHSSSSLAKICCDGEGDENCPHVSSPKLRAQTLSKTRLDQKLQGSQKREETGV
;
A
#
# COMPACT_ATOMS: atom_id res chain seq x y z
N HIS A 1 61.31 -4.45 6.44
CA HIS A 1 60.36 -5.59 6.58
C HIS A 1 58.96 -4.99 6.77
N ASN A 2 58.27 -4.66 5.67
CA ASN A 2 57.01 -3.91 5.67
C ASN A 2 55.81 -4.86 5.77
N LYS A 3 55.09 -4.87 6.90
CA LYS A 3 53.77 -5.52 7.02
C LYS A 3 52.66 -4.48 6.88
N ARG A 4 51.95 -4.59 5.75
CA ARG A 4 50.82 -3.77 5.33
C ARG A 4 49.57 -4.20 6.10
N VAL A 5 49.03 -3.33 6.95
CA VAL A 5 47.73 -3.52 7.62
C VAL A 5 46.62 -3.28 6.61
N ARG A 6 45.69 -4.24 6.46
CA ARG A 6 44.48 -4.11 5.62
C ARG A 6 43.40 -3.32 6.39
N PRO A 7 42.74 -2.32 5.80
CA PRO A 7 41.59 -1.66 6.44
C PRO A 7 40.33 -2.53 6.35
N LEU A 8 39.54 -2.53 7.43
CA LEU A 8 38.23 -3.19 7.53
C LEU A 8 37.28 -2.70 6.43
N ALA A 9 36.54 -3.64 5.84
CA ALA A 9 35.53 -3.38 4.83
C ALA A 9 34.42 -2.48 5.39
N LYS A 10 34.17 -1.36 4.71
CA LYS A 10 33.05 -0.45 4.95
C LYS A 10 31.74 -1.18 4.65
N VAL A 11 30.84 -1.23 5.64
CA VAL A 11 29.47 -1.71 5.45
C VAL A 11 28.76 -0.75 4.49
N SER A 12 28.32 -1.26 3.34
CA SER A 12 27.57 -0.48 2.36
C SER A 12 26.18 -0.18 2.91
N SER A 13 25.82 1.10 3.01
CA SER A 13 24.43 1.52 3.26
C SER A 13 23.50 0.88 2.22
N LEU A 14 22.34 0.38 2.64
CA LEU A 14 21.28 -0.19 1.78
C LEU A 14 20.58 0.86 0.88
N VAL A 15 21.21 2.02 0.69
CA VAL A 15 20.71 3.15 -0.07
C VAL A 15 21.26 3.04 -1.48
N ASN A 16 20.46 2.48 -2.39
CA ASN A 16 20.41 2.72 -3.84
C ASN A 16 20.08 1.42 -4.57
N LEU A 17 18.81 1.20 -4.89
CA LEU A 17 18.36 0.35 -6.00
C LEU A 17 16.85 0.51 -6.15
N MET A 18 16.42 1.59 -6.81
CA MET A 18 15.05 1.69 -7.32
C MET A 18 15.12 2.36 -8.70
N SER A 19 14.93 1.56 -9.75
CA SER A 19 14.65 2.03 -11.11
C SER A 19 13.15 1.82 -11.38
N PRO A 20 12.46 2.76 -12.05
CA PRO A 20 11.05 2.58 -12.40
C PRO A 20 10.89 1.57 -13.54
N SER A 21 10.03 0.57 -13.35
CA SER A 21 9.67 -0.40 -14.38
C SER A 21 8.75 0.22 -15.43
N LYS A 22 8.97 -0.16 -16.69
CA LYS A 22 8.28 0.32 -17.89
C LYS A 22 6.81 -0.13 -17.93
N ASN A 23 5.98 0.71 -18.56
CA ASN A 23 4.57 0.47 -18.89
C ASN A 23 4.36 -0.88 -19.62
N GLY A 24 3.43 -1.72 -19.13
CA GLY A 24 3.00 -2.96 -19.79
C GLY A 24 2.80 -4.20 -18.91
N ALA A 25 3.17 -4.16 -17.62
CA ALA A 25 3.07 -5.33 -16.72
C ALA A 25 1.68 -5.50 -16.08
N VAL A 26 1.24 -6.75 -15.86
CA VAL A 26 0.08 -7.06 -15.00
C VAL A 26 0.37 -6.51 -13.62
N ARG A 27 -0.51 -5.65 -13.12
CA ARG A 27 -0.44 -5.21 -11.73
C ARG A 27 -1.05 -6.31 -10.87
N ARG A 28 -0.19 -7.13 -10.24
CA ARG A 28 -0.56 -8.15 -9.25
C ARG A 28 -0.52 -7.56 -7.84
N PHE A 29 -1.45 -7.97 -6.99
CA PHE A 29 -1.54 -7.48 -5.60
C PHE A 29 -1.13 -8.55 -4.57
N GLY A 30 -0.71 -8.08 -3.39
CA GLY A 30 -0.44 -8.91 -2.20
C GLY A 30 1.02 -9.06 -1.74
N GLN A 31 2.01 -8.48 -2.43
CA GLN A 31 3.44 -8.65 -2.05
C GLN A 31 4.28 -7.36 -1.97
N THR A 32 3.70 -6.17 -2.13
CA THR A 32 4.50 -4.93 -2.22
C THR A 32 5.18 -4.51 -0.90
N ILE A 33 4.89 -5.18 0.21
CA ILE A 33 5.45 -4.88 1.54
C ILE A 33 6.30 -6.05 2.09
N GLN A 34 6.40 -7.20 1.42
CA GLN A 34 7.14 -8.36 1.94
C GLN A 34 8.45 -8.61 1.18
N SER A 35 9.56 -8.34 1.89
CA SER A 35 10.92 -8.87 1.74
C SER A 35 11.58 -8.88 0.36
N MET A 36 12.64 -8.10 0.22
CA MET A 36 13.60 -8.18 -0.88
C MET A 36 14.74 -9.11 -0.44
N SER A 37 14.76 -10.34 -0.95
CA SER A 37 15.88 -11.28 -0.77
C SER A 37 16.86 -11.15 -1.94
N LEU A 38 18.13 -10.92 -1.64
CA LEU A 38 19.22 -10.75 -2.61
C LEU A 38 19.51 -12.05 -3.38
N ARG A 39 19.76 -11.93 -4.70
CA ARG A 39 20.59 -12.87 -5.46
C ARG A 39 21.44 -12.12 -6.51
N GLY A 40 22.75 -12.22 -6.32
CA GLY A 40 23.67 -12.85 -7.29
C GLY A 40 24.05 -12.09 -8.56
N ASP A 41 25.34 -11.75 -8.63
CA ASP A 41 26.11 -11.21 -9.74
C ASP A 41 25.77 -11.72 -11.15
N ASN A 42 25.86 -10.83 -12.14
CA ASN A 42 26.44 -11.19 -13.43
C ASN A 42 27.07 -9.98 -14.16
N LYS A 43 28.37 -10.12 -14.44
CA LYS A 43 29.17 -9.28 -15.35
C LYS A 43 28.63 -9.34 -16.77
N SER A 44 28.64 -8.23 -17.49
CA SER A 44 28.69 -8.19 -18.95
C SER A 44 29.24 -6.85 -19.47
N PRO A 45 29.77 -6.80 -20.71
CA PRO A 45 31.01 -6.12 -21.03
C PRO A 45 30.85 -4.71 -21.63
N ALA A 46 31.98 -3.99 -21.61
CA ALA A 46 32.17 -2.66 -22.16
C ALA A 46 31.94 -2.61 -23.67
N THR A 47 31.26 -1.55 -24.11
CA THR A 47 31.36 -1.01 -25.47
C THR A 47 31.63 0.49 -25.38
N SER A 48 32.71 0.90 -26.03
CA SER A 48 33.13 2.28 -26.22
C SER A 48 32.22 2.99 -27.21
N LEU A 49 32.00 4.30 -27.06
CA LEU A 49 31.89 5.26 -28.16
C LEU A 49 31.90 6.72 -27.64
N ARG A 50 32.94 7.43 -28.11
CA ARG A 50 33.11 8.85 -28.45
C ARG A 50 32.51 10.02 -27.65
N ALA A 51 33.39 11.02 -27.50
CA ALA A 51 33.24 12.32 -26.87
C ALA A 51 32.44 13.35 -27.69
N GLY A 52 31.81 14.29 -26.96
CA GLY A 52 31.32 15.56 -27.49
C GLY A 52 30.46 16.34 -26.48
N SER A 53 30.88 17.57 -26.17
CA SER A 53 30.17 18.65 -25.46
C SER A 53 30.25 18.66 -23.92
N LYS A 54 31.12 19.56 -23.40
CA LYS A 54 31.22 19.96 -21.99
C LYS A 54 29.92 20.65 -21.55
N ALA A 55 29.01 19.91 -20.93
CA ALA A 55 28.02 20.49 -20.02
C ALA A 55 28.66 20.71 -18.66
N ALA A 56 28.36 21.85 -18.01
CA ALA A 56 28.79 22.12 -16.65
C ALA A 56 28.45 20.92 -15.76
N GLY A 57 29.45 20.40 -15.04
CA GLY A 57 29.30 19.20 -14.22
C GLY A 57 28.14 19.37 -13.23
N PRO A 58 27.36 18.31 -12.97
CA PRO A 58 26.27 18.39 -12.01
C PRO A 58 26.83 18.83 -10.66
N THR A 59 26.29 19.91 -10.11
CA THR A 59 26.50 20.28 -8.70
C THR A 59 26.31 19.02 -7.86
N PRO A 60 27.27 18.66 -6.99
CA PRO A 60 27.16 17.47 -6.17
C PRO A 60 25.89 17.59 -5.35
N THR A 61 24.90 16.72 -5.58
CA THR A 61 23.79 16.56 -4.66
C THR A 61 24.42 16.24 -3.31
N LYS A 62 24.24 17.12 -2.33
CA LYS A 62 24.78 16.97 -0.98
C LYS A 62 24.21 15.66 -0.43
N ARG A 63 24.95 14.56 -0.58
CA ARG A 63 24.59 13.27 0.04
C ARG A 63 24.53 13.54 1.54
N ARG A 64 23.47 13.09 2.19
CA ARG A 64 23.38 13.18 3.65
C ARG A 64 24.61 12.49 4.25
N ASN A 65 25.26 13.17 5.20
CA ASN A 65 26.46 12.66 5.84
C ASN A 65 26.10 11.39 6.63
N SER A 66 26.76 10.28 6.30
CA SER A 66 26.63 9.01 7.01
C SER A 66 27.61 8.99 8.19
N THR A 67 27.37 9.82 9.19
CA THR A 67 28.17 9.81 10.43
C THR A 67 27.79 8.57 11.25
N LEU A 68 28.78 7.77 11.63
CA LEU A 68 28.57 6.61 12.49
C LEU A 68 28.36 7.06 13.94
N TRP A 69 27.60 6.30 14.73
CA TRP A 69 27.48 6.57 16.18
C TRP A 69 28.86 6.55 16.85
N SER A 70 29.72 5.62 16.43
CA SER A 70 31.06 5.51 16.99
C SER A 70 32.01 6.65 16.58
N GLU A 71 31.56 7.60 15.76
CA GLU A 71 32.24 8.87 15.43
C GLU A 71 31.70 10.06 16.26
N THR A 72 30.58 9.89 16.97
CA THR A 72 30.02 10.91 17.89
C THR A 72 30.59 10.79 19.30
N LEU A 73 31.39 9.76 19.59
CA LEU A 73 32.03 9.51 20.89
C LEU A 73 33.52 9.82 20.87
N ASP A 74 34.07 10.15 22.04
CA ASP A 74 35.52 10.29 22.24
C ASP A 74 36.23 8.92 22.18
N VAL A 75 37.51 8.92 21.79
CA VAL A 75 38.32 7.71 21.55
C VAL A 75 38.41 6.83 22.80
N HIS A 76 38.49 7.45 23.98
CA HIS A 76 38.54 6.74 25.26
C HIS A 76 37.20 6.04 25.59
N GLN A 77 36.06 6.68 25.34
CA GLN A 77 34.74 6.09 25.54
C GLN A 77 34.48 4.93 24.58
N LYS A 78 34.93 5.04 23.34
CA LYS A 78 34.81 3.98 22.32
C LYS A 78 35.52 2.67 22.72
N SER A 79 36.63 2.77 23.46
CA SER A 79 37.42 1.60 23.89
C SER A 79 36.77 0.79 25.03
N THR A 80 35.75 1.35 25.69
CA THR A 80 35.06 0.72 26.82
C THR A 80 34.00 -0.30 26.38
N PHE A 81 33.53 -0.22 25.14
CA PHE A 81 32.43 -1.06 24.65
C PHE A 81 32.91 -2.28 23.86
N SER A 82 32.20 -3.40 24.00
CA SER A 82 32.43 -4.56 23.14
C SER A 82 32.06 -4.25 21.69
N ALA A 83 32.69 -4.94 20.73
CA ALA A 83 32.35 -4.78 19.32
C ALA A 83 30.88 -5.11 18.99
N LYS A 84 30.24 -5.99 19.79
CA LYS A 84 28.81 -6.31 19.65
C LYS A 84 27.93 -5.15 20.16
N GLU A 85 28.30 -4.54 21.27
CA GLU A 85 27.57 -3.38 21.81
C GLU A 85 27.71 -2.15 20.91
N ILE A 86 28.90 -1.90 20.36
CA ILE A 86 29.09 -0.82 19.37
C ILE A 86 28.13 -0.99 18.18
N LYS A 87 27.99 -2.21 17.66
CA LYS A 87 27.06 -2.49 16.56
C LYS A 87 25.59 -2.33 16.97
N ARG A 88 25.24 -2.68 18.21
CA ARG A 88 23.89 -2.46 18.75
C ARG A 88 23.57 -0.97 18.80
N GLN A 89 24.48 -0.15 19.32
CA GLN A 89 24.32 1.30 19.38
C GLN A 89 24.33 1.95 17.99
N GLU A 90 25.16 1.46 17.06
CA GLU A 90 25.14 1.91 15.66
C GLU A 90 23.79 1.63 14.98
N ALA A 91 23.18 0.46 15.23
CA ALA A 91 21.85 0.13 14.70
C ALA A 91 20.74 1.01 15.32
N ILE A 92 20.82 1.30 16.62
CA ILE A 92 19.90 2.22 17.31
C ILE A 92 20.07 3.65 16.76
N TYR A 93 21.29 4.09 16.54
CA TYR A 93 21.57 5.40 15.98
C TYR A 93 21.15 5.51 14.51
N GLU A 94 21.19 4.43 13.72
CA GLU A 94 20.64 4.39 12.37
C GLU A 94 19.11 4.62 12.39
N LEU A 95 18.40 4.03 13.36
CA LEU A 95 16.98 4.33 13.57
C LEU A 95 16.79 5.82 13.85
N PHE A 96 17.51 6.38 14.83
CA PHE A 96 17.44 7.79 15.22
C PHE A 96 17.72 8.74 14.04
N ARG A 97 18.84 8.55 13.35
CA ARG A 97 19.21 9.35 12.16
C ARG A 97 18.16 9.25 11.07
N GLY A 98 17.62 8.06 10.84
CA GLY A 98 16.57 7.85 9.87
C GLY A 98 15.27 8.59 10.20
N GLU A 99 14.95 8.79 11.48
CA GLU A 99 13.80 9.61 11.90
C GLU A 99 14.05 11.11 11.72
N GLN A 100 15.27 11.59 12.02
CA GLN A 100 15.64 12.98 11.73
C GLN A 100 15.51 13.28 10.24
N ASP A 101 16.07 12.40 9.40
CA ASP A 101 16.03 12.50 7.95
C ASP A 101 14.58 12.50 7.41
N LEU A 102 13.70 11.68 8.00
CA LEU A 102 12.29 11.61 7.66
C LEU A 102 11.57 12.92 8.00
N ILE A 103 11.75 13.45 9.22
CA ILE A 103 11.12 14.69 9.66
C ILE A 103 11.57 15.85 8.78
N GLU A 104 12.87 15.96 8.48
CA GLU A 104 13.39 16.96 7.56
C GLU A 104 12.72 16.86 6.18
N ASP A 105 12.56 15.65 5.65
CA ASP A 105 11.97 15.44 4.32
C ASP A 105 10.46 15.75 4.30
N LEU A 106 9.72 15.42 5.37
CA LEU A 106 8.31 15.76 5.52
C LEU A 106 8.10 17.27 5.67
N GLN A 107 8.94 17.93 6.47
CA GLN A 107 8.93 19.38 6.62
C GLN A 107 9.28 20.08 5.30
N LEU A 108 10.23 19.52 4.54
CA LEU A 108 10.57 20.02 3.22
C LEU A 108 9.41 19.85 2.22
N ALA A 109 8.76 18.69 2.20
CA ALA A 109 7.58 18.44 1.38
C ALA A 109 6.48 19.48 1.67
N ARG A 110 6.27 19.83 2.94
CA ARG A 110 5.35 20.89 3.33
C ARG A 110 5.81 22.28 2.85
N LYS A 111 6.97 22.72 3.32
CA LYS A 111 7.43 24.12 3.17
C LYS A 111 7.81 24.48 1.73
N ALA A 112 8.32 23.51 0.95
CA ALA A 112 8.83 23.75 -0.40
C ALA A 112 7.84 23.37 -1.51
N TYR A 113 6.83 22.53 -1.23
CA TYR A 113 5.85 22.12 -2.22
C TYR A 113 4.43 22.51 -1.82
N HIS A 114 3.92 22.00 -0.70
CA HIS A 114 2.53 22.26 -0.27
C HIS A 114 2.24 23.75 -0.08
N ASP A 115 2.96 24.42 0.81
CA ASP A 115 2.65 25.81 1.19
C ASP A 115 2.81 26.79 0.02
N PRO A 116 3.86 26.70 -0.83
CA PRO A 116 3.95 27.57 -1.99
C PRO A 116 2.86 27.29 -3.02
N MET A 117 2.47 26.03 -3.26
CA MET A 117 1.37 25.72 -4.19
C MET A 117 0.03 26.26 -3.69
N LEU A 118 -0.21 26.22 -2.38
CA LEU A 118 -1.40 26.81 -1.77
C LEU A 118 -1.39 28.34 -1.89
N LYS A 119 -0.30 28.98 -1.43
CA LYS A 119 -0.17 30.46 -1.42
C LYS A 119 -0.23 31.07 -2.81
N LEU A 120 0.34 30.40 -3.81
CA LEU A 120 0.33 30.85 -5.20
C LEU A 120 -0.92 30.40 -5.96
N ALA A 121 -1.88 29.75 -5.29
CA ALA A 121 -3.09 29.19 -5.89
C ALA A 121 -2.78 28.35 -7.15
N ILE A 122 -1.73 27.53 -7.08
CA ILE A 122 -1.34 26.58 -8.14
C ILE A 122 -2.26 25.37 -8.09
N MET A 123 -2.65 24.94 -6.88
CA MET A 123 -3.63 23.90 -6.61
C MET A 123 -4.55 24.37 -5.48
N THR A 124 -5.76 23.81 -5.42
CA THR A 124 -6.72 24.14 -4.35
C THR A 124 -6.32 23.47 -3.03
N GLU A 125 -6.86 23.96 -1.92
CA GLU A 125 -6.65 23.35 -0.61
C GLU A 125 -7.13 21.88 -0.59
N GLU A 126 -8.30 21.60 -1.18
CA GLU A 126 -8.82 20.23 -1.30
C GLU A 126 -7.89 19.31 -2.10
N GLU A 127 -7.35 19.80 -3.22
CA GLU A 127 -6.43 19.03 -4.05
C GLU A 127 -5.10 18.77 -3.33
N LEU A 128 -4.59 19.74 -2.59
CA LEU A 128 -3.37 19.61 -1.81
C LEU A 128 -3.57 18.66 -0.62
N ALA A 129 -4.69 18.78 0.11
CA ALA A 129 -5.06 17.83 1.16
C ALA A 129 -5.17 16.40 0.60
N HIS A 130 -5.73 16.24 -0.60
CA HIS A 130 -5.83 14.95 -1.27
C HIS A 130 -4.46 14.37 -1.66
N ILE A 131 -3.48 15.19 -2.04
CA ILE A 131 -2.14 14.72 -2.45
C ILE A 131 -1.21 14.50 -1.27
N PHE A 132 -1.14 15.46 -0.34
CA PHE A 132 -0.17 15.46 0.75
C PHE A 132 -0.68 14.74 2.00
N GLY A 133 -1.99 14.52 2.12
CA GLY A 133 -2.60 13.94 3.31
C GLY A 133 -2.40 14.83 4.54
N ASP A 134 -2.47 14.23 5.73
CA ASP A 134 -2.36 14.93 7.00
C ASP A 134 -0.90 14.97 7.48
N LEU A 135 -0.11 15.87 6.90
CA LEU A 135 1.29 16.05 7.32
C LEU A 135 1.40 16.46 8.80
N ASP A 136 0.37 17.07 9.39
CA ASP A 136 0.36 17.54 10.78
C ASP A 136 0.19 16.40 11.78
N ALA A 137 -0.46 15.30 11.37
CA ALA A 137 -0.48 14.07 12.17
C ALA A 137 0.86 13.32 12.17
N TYR A 138 1.64 13.43 11.09
CA TYR A 138 2.81 12.56 10.88
C TYR A 138 4.09 13.05 11.53
N ILE A 139 4.39 14.35 11.43
CA ILE A 139 5.66 14.90 11.93
C ILE A 139 5.79 14.76 13.45
N PRO A 140 4.78 15.15 14.27
CA PRO A 140 4.87 15.04 15.73
C PRO A 140 5.06 13.60 16.23
N LEU A 141 4.53 12.61 15.50
CA LEU A 141 4.70 11.20 15.83
C LEU A 141 6.18 10.79 15.82
N HIS A 142 6.94 11.26 14.83
CA HIS A 142 8.37 10.93 14.71
C HIS A 142 9.23 11.81 15.62
N GLU A 143 8.84 13.06 15.83
CA GLU A 143 9.49 13.94 16.82
C GLU A 143 9.36 13.35 18.24
N TYR A 144 8.22 12.75 18.57
CA TYR A 144 8.01 12.06 19.84
C TYR A 144 8.94 10.84 20.00
N LEU A 145 9.16 10.04 18.95
CA LEU A 145 10.13 8.94 19.00
C LEU A 145 11.55 9.48 19.23
N LEU A 146 11.97 10.51 18.50
CA LEU A 146 13.28 11.12 18.70
C LEU A 146 13.46 11.63 20.13
N MET A 147 12.46 12.34 20.66
CA MET A 147 12.45 12.81 22.04
C MET A 147 12.65 11.65 23.03
N LYS A 148 11.90 10.55 22.86
CA LYS A 148 12.02 9.37 23.73
C LYS A 148 13.38 8.66 23.61
N LEU A 149 13.95 8.60 22.42
CA LEU A 149 15.30 8.06 22.22
C LEU A 149 16.35 8.95 22.89
N THR A 150 16.22 10.28 22.81
CA THR A 150 17.10 11.21 23.50
C THR A 150 16.97 11.11 25.01
N GLU A 151 15.75 11.03 25.56
CA GLU A 151 15.51 10.81 27.00
C GLU A 151 16.09 9.47 27.48
N GLY A 152 16.04 8.43 26.64
CA GLY A 152 16.60 7.11 26.92
C GLY A 152 18.12 7.01 26.74
N THR A 153 18.78 8.08 26.27
CA THR A 153 20.23 8.11 26.07
C THR A 153 20.92 8.45 27.39
N GLY A 154 21.75 7.53 27.88
CA GLY A 154 22.55 7.70 29.09
C GLY A 154 23.67 8.73 28.93
N PRO A 155 24.33 9.10 30.04
CA PRO A 155 25.44 10.07 30.03
C PRO A 155 26.66 9.60 29.24
N ASP A 156 26.76 8.30 28.97
CA ASP A 156 27.80 7.68 28.13
C ASP A 156 27.43 7.66 26.64
N GLY A 157 26.30 8.25 26.26
CA GLY A 157 25.82 8.32 24.88
C GLY A 157 25.16 7.02 24.38
N THR A 158 24.93 6.04 25.26
CA THR A 158 24.30 4.76 24.91
C THR A 158 22.83 4.72 25.29
N ILE A 159 22.03 3.96 24.54
CA ILE A 159 20.66 3.61 24.96
C ILE A 159 20.70 2.20 25.54
N SER A 160 20.47 2.06 26.84
CA SER A 160 20.49 0.75 27.50
C SER A 160 19.34 -0.13 27.00
N GLN A 161 18.09 0.34 27.12
CA GLN A 161 16.89 -0.38 26.69
C GLN A 161 16.07 0.44 25.70
N ILE A 162 15.87 -0.05 24.49
CA ILE A 162 15.06 0.59 23.45
C ILE A 162 13.70 -0.10 23.25
N GLY A 163 13.56 -1.35 23.67
CA GLY A 163 12.40 -2.18 23.33
C GLY A 163 11.06 -1.61 23.79
N HIS A 164 11.00 -1.02 24.98
CA HIS A 164 9.78 -0.39 25.50
C HIS A 164 9.41 0.89 24.73
N ILE A 165 10.40 1.73 24.42
CA ILE A 165 10.22 2.97 23.63
C ILE A 165 9.55 2.67 22.30
N VAL A 166 10.04 1.65 21.58
CA VAL A 166 9.48 1.30 20.27
C VAL A 166 8.12 0.61 20.39
N ILE A 167 7.88 -0.24 21.40
CA ILE A 167 6.57 -0.87 21.61
C ILE A 167 5.48 0.19 21.84
N ASP A 168 5.75 1.18 22.68
CA ASP A 168 4.78 2.22 23.02
C ASP A 168 4.50 3.16 21.83
N TRP A 169 5.51 3.38 20.99
CA TRP A 169 5.44 4.27 19.84
C TRP A 169 4.78 3.63 18.61
N LEU A 170 5.07 2.36 18.32
CA LEU A 170 4.64 1.67 17.10
C LEU A 170 3.14 1.78 16.78
N PRO A 171 2.19 1.66 17.74
CA PRO A 171 0.76 1.82 17.48
C PRO A 171 0.38 3.16 16.84
N GLY A 172 1.16 4.22 17.06
CA GLY A 172 0.95 5.53 16.43
C GLY A 172 1.10 5.51 14.91
N LEU A 173 1.84 4.54 14.35
CA LEU A 173 2.01 4.38 12.90
C LEU A 173 0.71 4.03 12.16
N ASN A 174 -0.35 3.63 12.87
CA ASN A 174 -1.69 3.47 12.29
C ASN A 174 -2.22 4.76 11.65
N ALA A 175 -1.70 5.94 12.03
CA ALA A 175 -2.01 7.21 11.38
C ALA A 175 -1.72 7.18 9.86
N TYR A 176 -0.77 6.35 9.40
CA TYR A 176 -0.45 6.20 7.98
C TYR A 176 -1.40 5.32 7.18
N LYS A 177 -2.37 4.66 7.82
CA LYS A 177 -3.32 3.78 7.14
C LYS A 177 -4.10 4.52 6.05
N ASN A 178 -4.66 5.68 6.39
CA ASN A 178 -5.38 6.52 5.43
C ASN A 178 -4.44 7.05 4.35
N TYR A 179 -3.26 7.54 4.74
CA TYR A 179 -2.23 8.05 3.82
C TYR A 179 -1.87 7.02 2.73
N CYS A 180 -1.45 5.83 3.15
CA CYS A 180 -1.02 4.79 2.23
C CYS A 180 -2.17 4.25 1.36
N SER A 181 -3.40 4.24 1.90
CA SER A 181 -4.58 3.80 1.15
C SER A 181 -5.02 4.78 0.07
N ASN A 182 -4.76 6.08 0.27
CA ASN A 182 -5.11 7.14 -0.68
C ASN A 182 -4.04 7.36 -1.77
N GLN A 183 -2.85 6.74 -1.66
CA GLN A 183 -1.72 6.96 -2.58
C GLN A 183 -2.07 6.77 -4.06
N LEU A 184 -2.94 5.81 -4.40
CA LEU A 184 -3.36 5.61 -5.80
C LEU A 184 -4.14 6.82 -6.33
N ALA A 185 -5.10 7.33 -5.55
CA ALA A 185 -5.90 8.48 -5.93
C ALA A 185 -5.06 9.76 -5.95
N ALA A 186 -4.21 9.97 -4.94
CA ALA A 186 -3.25 11.06 -4.89
C ALA A 186 -2.32 11.08 -6.12
N LYS A 187 -1.80 9.91 -6.53
CA LYS A 187 -0.98 9.80 -7.75
C LYS A 187 -1.77 10.16 -9.00
N ALA A 188 -2.99 9.65 -9.13
CA ALA A 188 -3.84 9.92 -10.27
C ALA A 188 -4.15 11.42 -10.40
N LEU A 189 -4.45 12.10 -9.28
CA LEU A 189 -4.66 13.54 -9.25
C LEU A 189 -3.38 14.30 -9.61
N LEU A 190 -2.23 13.91 -9.06
CA LEU A 190 -0.95 14.55 -9.40
C LEU A 190 -0.59 14.38 -10.89
N ASP A 191 -0.80 13.20 -11.46
CA ASP A 191 -0.54 12.93 -12.88
C ASP A 191 -1.50 13.70 -13.78
N GLN A 192 -2.77 13.89 -13.37
CA GLN A 192 -3.71 14.79 -14.05
C GLN A 192 -3.22 16.25 -13.97
N LYS A 193 -2.82 16.71 -12.78
CA LYS A 193 -2.41 18.09 -12.53
C LYS A 193 -1.10 18.47 -13.20
N LYS A 194 -0.23 17.51 -13.48
CA LYS A 194 0.97 17.71 -14.31
C LYS A 194 0.67 18.15 -15.75
N GLN A 195 -0.58 18.04 -16.22
CA GLN A 195 -1.00 18.61 -17.50
C GLN A 195 -1.22 20.13 -17.44
N ASP A 196 -1.41 20.69 -16.24
CA ASP A 196 -1.47 22.13 -16.03
C ASP A 196 -0.05 22.72 -16.09
N LYS A 197 0.14 23.69 -17.00
CA LYS A 197 1.42 24.38 -17.20
C LYS A 197 1.93 25.05 -15.93
N ARG A 198 1.06 25.59 -15.06
CA ARG A 198 1.47 26.24 -13.79
C ARG A 198 2.05 25.23 -12.81
N VAL A 199 1.43 24.05 -12.72
CA VAL A 199 1.92 22.95 -11.89
C VAL A 199 3.24 22.42 -12.45
N GLN A 200 3.32 22.19 -13.76
CA GLN A 200 4.53 21.70 -14.42
C GLN A 200 5.72 22.64 -14.20
N ASP A 201 5.54 23.94 -14.45
CA ASP A 201 6.58 24.96 -14.26
C ASP A 201 7.05 25.03 -12.80
N PHE A 202 6.12 25.00 -11.85
CA PHE A 202 6.46 24.97 -10.42
C PHE A 202 7.29 23.73 -10.05
N LEU A 203 6.84 22.53 -10.44
CA LEU A 203 7.57 21.28 -10.16
C LEU A 203 8.96 21.27 -10.82
N GLN A 204 9.10 21.86 -12.00
CA GLN A 204 10.38 22.00 -12.69
C GLN A 204 11.33 22.93 -11.91
N ARG A 205 10.86 24.08 -11.43
CA ARG A 205 11.65 24.98 -10.58
C ARG A 205 12.10 24.31 -9.27
N CYS A 206 11.25 23.48 -8.67
CA CYS A 206 11.64 22.69 -7.50
C CYS A 206 12.76 21.69 -7.84
N LEU A 207 12.67 20.99 -8.97
CA LEU A 207 13.70 20.05 -9.43
C LEU A 207 15.05 20.71 -9.70
N GLU A 208 15.04 21.95 -10.19
CA GLU A 208 16.25 22.75 -10.44
C GLU A 208 16.87 23.31 -9.16
N SER A 209 16.09 23.38 -8.08
CA SER A 209 16.54 23.89 -6.78
C SER A 209 17.33 22.83 -6.00
N PRO A 210 18.41 23.22 -5.27
CA PRO A 210 19.26 22.27 -4.54
C PRO A 210 18.54 21.42 -3.49
N PHE A 211 17.48 21.96 -2.87
CA PHE A 211 16.74 21.28 -1.80
C PHE A 211 16.10 19.96 -2.27
N SER A 212 15.71 19.87 -3.54
CA SER A 212 15.02 18.68 -4.07
C SER A 212 15.93 17.47 -4.13
N ARG A 213 17.27 17.68 -4.12
CA ARG A 213 18.27 16.63 -4.39
C ARG A 213 18.00 15.89 -5.71
N LYS A 214 17.37 16.57 -6.68
CA LYS A 214 16.92 16.01 -7.97
C LYS A 214 15.85 14.90 -7.84
N LEU A 215 15.15 14.87 -6.71
CA LEU A 215 13.99 14.02 -6.51
C LEU A 215 12.72 14.79 -6.91
N ASP A 216 11.80 14.11 -7.60
CA ASP A 216 10.50 14.67 -7.94
C ASP A 216 9.55 14.68 -6.73
N LEU A 217 8.44 15.42 -6.82
CA LEU A 217 7.46 15.49 -5.73
C LEU A 217 6.94 14.10 -5.32
N TRP A 218 6.72 13.20 -6.29
CA TRP A 218 6.25 11.85 -5.98
C TRP A 218 7.24 11.06 -5.12
N SER A 219 8.54 11.24 -5.35
CA SER A 219 9.57 10.64 -4.51
C SER A 219 9.45 11.05 -3.03
N PHE A 220 9.09 12.31 -2.76
CA PHE A 220 8.83 12.78 -1.39
C PHE A 220 7.53 12.21 -0.80
N LEU A 221 6.47 12.13 -1.59
CA LEU A 221 5.18 11.53 -1.18
C LEU A 221 5.28 10.01 -0.94
N ASP A 222 6.28 9.34 -1.49
CA ASP A 222 6.52 7.91 -1.24
C ASP A 222 7.38 7.63 0.00
N ILE A 223 8.01 8.66 0.59
CA ILE A 223 8.91 8.51 1.74
C ILE A 223 8.23 7.80 2.92
N PRO A 224 7.00 8.17 3.36
CA PRO A 224 6.37 7.51 4.50
C PRO A 224 6.19 6.01 4.29
N ARG A 225 5.68 5.60 3.12
CA ARG A 225 5.52 4.19 2.75
C ARG A 225 6.87 3.48 2.75
N SER A 226 7.90 4.11 2.17
CA SER A 226 9.26 3.58 2.12
C SER A 226 9.91 3.44 3.51
N ARG A 227 9.59 4.35 4.46
CA ARG A 227 10.08 4.28 5.84
C ARG A 227 9.40 3.17 6.62
N LEU A 228 8.07 3.05 6.53
CA LEU A 228 7.28 2.06 7.26
C LEU A 228 7.81 0.63 7.07
N VAL A 229 8.17 0.27 5.84
CA VAL A 229 8.68 -1.08 5.52
C VAL A 229 10.10 -1.35 6.02
N LYS A 230 10.82 -0.32 6.48
CA LYS A 230 12.19 -0.45 7.00
C LYS A 230 12.21 -0.78 8.49
N TYR A 231 11.19 -0.40 9.27
CA TYR A 231 11.17 -0.67 10.71
C TYR A 231 11.39 -2.14 11.06
N PRO A 232 10.78 -3.13 10.38
CA PRO A 232 11.07 -4.54 10.66
C PRO A 232 12.53 -4.94 10.40
N LEU A 233 13.24 -4.24 9.52
CA LEU A 233 14.66 -4.50 9.21
C LEU A 233 15.55 -3.84 10.27
N LEU A 234 15.26 -2.60 10.63
CA LEU A 234 15.99 -1.84 11.66
C LEU A 234 15.88 -2.53 13.02
N LEU A 235 14.67 -2.94 13.43
CA LEU A 235 14.47 -3.64 14.70
C LEU A 235 15.16 -5.01 14.74
N ARG A 236 15.19 -5.74 13.61
CA ARG A 236 15.94 -7.00 13.51
C ARG A 236 17.43 -6.79 13.62
N GLU A 237 17.96 -5.72 13.04
CA GLU A 237 19.38 -5.40 13.13
C GLU A 237 19.79 -5.07 14.58
N ILE A 238 18.95 -4.33 15.32
CA ILE A 238 19.16 -4.08 16.75
C ILE A 238 19.10 -5.40 17.55
N LEU A 239 18.08 -6.23 17.30
CA LEU A 239 17.92 -7.53 17.97
C LEU A 239 19.12 -8.45 17.72
N ARG A 240 19.66 -8.48 16.49
CA ARG A 240 20.82 -9.29 16.11
C ARG A 240 22.06 -9.01 16.96
N HIS A 241 22.23 -7.77 17.41
CA HIS A 241 23.35 -7.36 18.28
C HIS A 241 22.97 -7.29 19.75
N THR A 242 21.74 -7.60 20.11
CA THR A 242 21.30 -7.65 21.51
C THR A 242 21.79 -8.94 22.18
N PRO A 243 22.35 -8.90 23.40
CA PRO A 243 22.69 -10.11 24.16
C PRO A 243 21.44 -10.95 24.49
N PRO A 244 21.54 -12.30 24.54
CA PRO A 244 20.37 -13.17 24.80
C PRO A 244 19.71 -12.95 26.17
N ASP A 245 20.50 -12.54 27.15
CA ASP A 245 20.12 -12.22 28.53
C ASP A 245 19.62 -10.77 28.70
N HIS A 246 19.71 -9.95 27.65
CA HIS A 246 19.31 -8.55 27.71
C HIS A 246 17.77 -8.40 27.64
N PRO A 247 17.16 -7.55 28.48
CA PRO A 247 15.70 -7.39 28.55
C PRO A 247 15.05 -6.79 27.29
N ASP A 248 15.83 -6.33 26.31
CA ASP A 248 15.31 -5.93 24.99
C ASP A 248 15.05 -7.12 24.06
N GLY A 249 15.64 -8.30 24.29
CA GLY A 249 15.48 -9.44 23.36
C GLY A 249 14.00 -9.75 23.08
N THR A 250 13.25 -10.04 24.13
CA THR A 250 11.80 -10.33 24.05
C THR A 250 10.97 -9.11 23.63
N LYS A 251 11.37 -7.90 24.05
CA LYS A 251 10.67 -6.66 23.67
C LYS A 251 10.83 -6.35 22.18
N LEU A 252 12.01 -6.55 21.61
CA LEU A 252 12.27 -6.32 20.19
C LEU A 252 11.58 -7.37 19.32
N GLU A 253 11.53 -8.63 19.74
CA GLU A 253 10.71 -9.64 19.08
C GLU A 253 9.23 -9.23 19.04
N ARG A 254 8.70 -8.78 20.18
CA ARG A 254 7.33 -8.27 20.27
C ARG A 254 7.11 -7.04 19.38
N ALA A 255 8.05 -6.09 19.38
CA ALA A 255 7.99 -4.90 18.54
C ALA A 255 7.97 -5.27 17.04
N ILE A 256 8.79 -6.25 16.63
CA ILE A 256 8.81 -6.77 15.25
C ILE A 256 7.44 -7.35 14.86
N THR A 257 6.80 -8.10 15.75
CA THR A 257 5.43 -8.61 15.51
C THR A 257 4.44 -7.48 15.32
N ILE A 258 4.43 -6.48 16.22
CA ILE A 258 3.52 -5.34 16.17
C ILE A 258 3.65 -4.58 14.83
N ILE A 259 4.88 -4.25 14.42
CA ILE A 259 5.06 -3.53 13.15
C ILE A 259 4.65 -4.38 11.94
N GLN A 260 4.85 -5.70 11.98
CA GLN A 260 4.41 -6.58 10.89
C GLN A 260 2.88 -6.63 10.78
N GLU A 261 2.17 -6.65 11.91
CA GLU A 261 0.72 -6.57 11.96
C GLU A 261 0.21 -5.24 11.39
N ILE A 262 0.79 -4.11 11.81
CA ILE A 262 0.45 -2.78 11.29
C ILE A 262 0.68 -2.71 9.77
N LEU A 263 1.83 -3.19 9.29
CA LEU A 263 2.14 -3.23 7.86
C LEU A 263 1.18 -4.11 7.06
N SER A 264 0.75 -5.23 7.63
CA SER A 264 -0.25 -6.11 7.05
C SER A 264 -1.60 -5.41 6.91
N ASP A 265 -2.06 -4.75 7.98
CA ASP A 265 -3.33 -4.00 7.98
C ASP A 265 -3.32 -2.81 7.01
N ILE A 266 -2.21 -2.06 6.96
CA ILE A 266 -2.02 -0.99 5.95
C ILE A 266 -2.10 -1.58 4.53
N ASN A 267 -1.46 -2.73 4.28
CA ASN A 267 -1.48 -3.37 2.97
C ASN A 267 -2.89 -3.85 2.57
N VAL A 268 -3.64 -4.45 3.50
CA VAL A 268 -5.04 -4.83 3.28
C VAL A 268 -5.88 -3.61 2.95
N ARG A 269 -5.82 -2.56 3.78
CA ARG A 269 -6.60 -1.33 3.55
C ARG A 269 -6.24 -0.63 2.26
N LYS A 270 -4.96 -0.65 1.88
CA LYS A 270 -4.51 -0.16 0.57
C LYS A 270 -5.17 -0.95 -0.55
N GLY A 271 -5.12 -2.28 -0.51
CA GLY A 271 -5.74 -3.14 -1.53
C GLY A 271 -7.25 -2.92 -1.63
N GLU A 272 -7.96 -2.78 -0.51
CA GLU A 272 -9.39 -2.47 -0.47
C GLU A 272 -9.70 -1.11 -1.10
N SER A 273 -8.87 -0.11 -0.85
CA SER A 273 -9.07 1.25 -1.38
C SER A 273 -8.74 1.34 -2.86
N GLU A 274 -7.73 0.59 -3.33
CA GLU A 274 -7.45 0.43 -4.76
C GLU A 274 -8.60 -0.30 -5.47
N CYS A 275 -9.16 -1.34 -4.85
CA CYS A 275 -10.35 -2.04 -5.34
C CYS A 275 -11.53 -1.07 -5.50
N GLN A 276 -11.86 -0.34 -4.44
CA GLN A 276 -12.94 0.63 -4.45
C GLN A 276 -12.71 1.74 -5.49
N TYR A 277 -11.48 2.26 -5.58
CA TYR A 277 -11.12 3.30 -6.55
C TYR A 277 -11.44 2.90 -8.01
N TYR A 278 -11.21 1.64 -8.38
CA TYR A 278 -11.56 1.18 -9.72
C TYR A 278 -13.04 0.87 -9.88
N ILE A 279 -13.71 0.35 -8.85
CA ILE A 279 -15.16 0.15 -8.84
C ILE A 279 -15.90 1.48 -9.07
N ASP A 280 -15.49 2.55 -8.37
CA ASP A 280 -16.08 3.89 -8.50
C ASP A 280 -15.87 4.51 -9.89
N LYS A 281 -14.93 3.98 -10.67
CA LYS A 281 -14.62 4.41 -12.04
C LYS A 281 -15.29 3.55 -13.11
N LEU A 282 -16.03 2.51 -12.73
CA LEU A 282 -16.81 1.71 -13.68
C LEU A 282 -18.03 2.51 -14.15
N GLU A 283 -18.22 2.58 -15.47
CA GLU A 283 -19.38 3.20 -16.11
C GLU A 283 -20.22 2.10 -16.76
N PHE A 284 -21.50 2.01 -16.39
CA PHE A 284 -22.44 1.00 -16.88
C PHE A 284 -23.37 1.65 -17.90
N LEU A 285 -23.52 1.03 -19.08
CA LEU A 285 -24.44 1.52 -20.12
C LEU A 285 -25.87 0.99 -19.94
N ASP A 286 -25.99 -0.16 -19.27
CA ASP A 286 -27.25 -0.83 -18.96
C ASP A 286 -27.19 -1.27 -17.49
N GLU A 287 -28.27 -1.06 -16.75
CA GLU A 287 -28.43 -1.52 -15.36
C GLU A 287 -28.17 -3.02 -15.19
N LYS A 288 -28.48 -3.81 -16.23
CA LYS A 288 -28.20 -5.25 -16.24
C LYS A 288 -26.71 -5.57 -16.17
N GLN A 289 -25.82 -4.65 -16.52
CA GLN A 289 -24.36 -4.84 -16.41
C GLN A 289 -23.84 -4.67 -14.97
N ARG A 290 -24.64 -4.06 -14.08
CA ARG A 290 -24.24 -3.84 -12.69
C ARG A 290 -24.55 -5.09 -11.87
N ASP A 291 -23.58 -5.99 -11.82
CA ASP A 291 -23.68 -7.21 -11.02
C ASP A 291 -23.61 -6.88 -9.50
N PRO A 292 -24.58 -7.35 -8.67
CA PRO A 292 -24.56 -7.13 -7.22
C PRO A 292 -23.32 -7.68 -6.49
N LEU A 293 -22.57 -8.61 -7.08
CA LEU A 293 -21.31 -9.11 -6.53
C LEU A 293 -20.22 -8.02 -6.50
N LEU A 294 -20.36 -6.92 -7.26
CA LEU A 294 -19.43 -5.79 -7.18
C LEU A 294 -19.38 -5.20 -5.77
N ASP A 295 -20.50 -5.13 -5.07
CA ASP A 295 -20.57 -4.60 -3.70
C ASP A 295 -19.85 -5.51 -2.68
N LYS A 296 -19.61 -6.78 -3.06
CA LYS A 296 -18.84 -7.75 -2.25
C LYS A 296 -17.35 -7.76 -2.60
N CYS A 297 -16.94 -7.14 -3.71
CA CYS A 297 -15.55 -7.14 -4.16
C CYS A 297 -14.70 -6.20 -3.28
N LYS A 298 -13.96 -6.79 -2.33
CA LYS A 298 -12.99 -6.07 -1.49
C LYS A 298 -11.55 -6.16 -2.00
N THR A 299 -11.29 -7.10 -2.91
CA THR A 299 -9.95 -7.38 -3.40
C THR A 299 -9.91 -7.35 -4.92
N LEU A 300 -9.03 -6.53 -5.47
CA LEU A 300 -8.63 -6.59 -6.87
C LEU A 300 -7.39 -7.48 -6.99
N LEU A 301 -7.50 -8.62 -7.67
CA LEU A 301 -6.41 -9.61 -7.78
C LEU A 301 -5.41 -9.24 -8.87
N CYS A 302 -5.91 -8.83 -10.03
CA CYS A 302 -5.09 -8.24 -11.08
C CYS A 302 -5.92 -7.36 -12.03
N HIS A 303 -5.26 -6.41 -12.68
CA HIS A 303 -5.86 -5.64 -13.76
C HIS A 303 -4.82 -5.22 -14.79
N GLY A 304 -5.28 -4.87 -16.00
CA GLY A 304 -4.40 -4.39 -17.06
C GLY A 304 -5.05 -4.31 -18.43
N GLU A 305 -4.31 -3.75 -19.37
CA GLU A 305 -4.75 -3.64 -20.76
C GLU A 305 -4.56 -4.95 -21.51
N LEU A 306 -5.62 -5.40 -22.17
CA LEU A 306 -5.67 -6.58 -23.03
C LEU A 306 -6.23 -6.19 -24.40
N ARG A 307 -5.94 -6.99 -25.42
CA ARG A 307 -6.52 -6.79 -26.76
C ARG A 307 -7.43 -7.95 -27.11
N THR A 308 -8.50 -7.66 -27.84
CA THR A 308 -9.46 -8.66 -28.32
C THR A 308 -9.05 -9.19 -29.69
N LYS A 309 -9.66 -10.30 -30.15
CA LYS A 309 -9.50 -10.82 -31.52
C LYS A 309 -9.75 -9.78 -32.63
N SER A 310 -10.60 -8.78 -32.38
CA SER A 310 -10.90 -7.68 -33.32
C SER A 310 -9.88 -6.55 -33.27
N GLY A 311 -8.85 -6.63 -32.42
CA GLY A 311 -7.83 -5.60 -32.21
C GLY A 311 -8.24 -4.50 -31.23
N SER A 312 -9.47 -4.53 -30.71
CA SER A 312 -9.97 -3.54 -29.75
C SER A 312 -9.22 -3.67 -28.42
N ARG A 313 -8.78 -2.53 -27.88
CA ARG A 313 -8.14 -2.44 -26.56
C ARG A 313 -9.20 -2.45 -25.47
N LEU A 314 -9.04 -3.35 -24.51
CA LEU A 314 -9.85 -3.42 -23.29
C LEU A 314 -8.94 -3.22 -22.08
N HIS A 315 -9.51 -2.76 -20.98
CA HIS A 315 -8.90 -2.85 -19.66
C HIS A 315 -9.70 -3.83 -18.83
N VAL A 316 -9.04 -4.87 -18.33
CA VAL A 316 -9.69 -5.98 -17.64
C VAL A 316 -9.36 -5.91 -16.16
N PHE A 317 -10.37 -6.13 -15.32
CA PHE A 317 -10.26 -6.19 -13.88
C PHE A 317 -10.69 -7.59 -13.41
N LEU A 318 -9.82 -8.26 -12.66
CA LEU A 318 -10.15 -9.49 -11.96
C LEU A 318 -10.26 -9.18 -10.48
N PHE A 319 -11.48 -9.02 -9.99
CA PHE A 319 -11.82 -8.97 -8.58
C PHE A 319 -11.90 -10.39 -8.00
N SER A 320 -12.01 -10.51 -6.67
CA SER A 320 -12.16 -11.83 -6.02
C SER A 320 -13.40 -12.61 -6.47
N GLU A 321 -14.49 -11.91 -6.78
CA GLU A 321 -15.77 -12.50 -7.16
C GLU A 321 -16.11 -12.37 -8.64
N LEU A 322 -15.52 -11.39 -9.34
CA LEU A 322 -15.92 -10.99 -10.69
C LEU A 322 -14.74 -10.70 -11.61
N LEU A 323 -14.85 -11.13 -12.86
CA LEU A 323 -14.04 -10.66 -13.98
C LEU A 323 -14.84 -9.61 -14.77
N VAL A 324 -14.34 -8.37 -14.82
CA VAL A 324 -14.97 -7.24 -15.51
C VAL A 324 -14.09 -6.79 -16.67
N LEU A 325 -14.63 -6.84 -17.89
CA LEU A 325 -13.97 -6.32 -19.08
C LEU A 325 -14.50 -4.91 -19.33
N THR A 326 -13.61 -3.96 -19.64
CA THR A 326 -14.00 -2.55 -19.86
C THR A 326 -13.29 -1.94 -21.06
N ARG A 327 -13.82 -0.83 -21.55
CA ARG A 327 -13.14 0.08 -22.48
C ARG A 327 -12.73 1.33 -21.71
N PRO A 328 -11.46 1.74 -21.75
CA PRO A 328 -11.06 3.01 -21.18
C PRO A 328 -11.70 4.15 -21.98
N VAL A 329 -12.37 5.07 -21.29
CA VAL A 329 -13.05 6.24 -21.88
C VAL A 329 -12.69 7.48 -21.08
N THR A 330 -12.63 8.63 -21.75
CA THR A 330 -12.46 9.93 -21.09
C THR A 330 -13.76 10.71 -21.21
N ARG A 331 -14.31 11.16 -20.06
CA ARG A 331 -15.53 11.96 -19.95
C ARG A 331 -15.26 13.13 -19.02
N ASN A 332 -15.49 14.38 -19.47
CA ASN A 332 -15.29 15.59 -18.65
C ASN A 332 -13.92 15.61 -17.94
N ASP A 333 -12.84 15.33 -18.67
CA ASP A 333 -11.46 15.20 -18.15
C ASP A 333 -11.25 14.12 -17.06
N ARG A 334 -12.22 13.23 -16.84
CA ARG A 334 -12.10 12.07 -15.97
C ARG A 334 -11.91 10.80 -16.80
N SER A 335 -10.87 10.04 -16.46
CA SER A 335 -10.67 8.70 -16.99
C SER A 335 -11.56 7.70 -16.25
N CYS A 336 -12.41 7.02 -17.03
CA CYS A 336 -13.42 6.06 -16.60
C CYS A 336 -13.29 4.74 -17.39
N PHE A 337 -13.92 3.70 -16.89
CA PHE A 337 -13.88 2.36 -17.46
C PHE A 337 -15.29 1.89 -17.82
N GLN A 338 -15.67 2.06 -19.09
CA GLN A 338 -16.98 1.66 -19.57
C GLN A 338 -17.07 0.14 -19.67
N VAL A 339 -18.03 -0.47 -18.96
CA VAL A 339 -18.19 -1.92 -18.90
C VAL A 339 -18.53 -2.49 -20.27
N TYR A 340 -17.74 -3.46 -20.71
CA TYR A 340 -17.88 -4.16 -21.98
C TYR A 340 -18.52 -5.53 -21.75
N ARG A 341 -19.76 -5.68 -22.23
CA ARG A 341 -20.59 -6.89 -22.04
C ARG A 341 -20.88 -7.14 -20.56
N GLN A 342 -21.28 -8.36 -20.18
CA GLN A 342 -21.64 -8.68 -18.81
C GLN A 342 -20.38 -9.08 -18.03
N PRO A 343 -20.22 -8.61 -16.77
CA PRO A 343 -19.26 -9.20 -15.85
C PRO A 343 -19.43 -10.73 -15.75
N ILE A 344 -18.32 -11.45 -15.58
CA ILE A 344 -18.34 -12.92 -15.44
C ILE A 344 -17.99 -13.26 -13.98
N PRO A 345 -18.92 -13.85 -13.20
CA PRO A 345 -18.60 -14.36 -11.87
C PRO A 345 -17.45 -15.37 -11.93
N VAL A 346 -16.49 -15.27 -11.02
CA VAL A 346 -15.30 -16.14 -11.00
C VAL A 346 -15.69 -17.62 -10.81
N ARG A 347 -16.77 -17.89 -10.09
CA ARG A 347 -17.34 -19.24 -9.94
C ARG A 347 -17.84 -19.85 -11.25
N ASP A 348 -18.24 -19.01 -12.20
CA ASP A 348 -18.81 -19.39 -13.49
C ASP A 348 -17.78 -19.20 -14.63
N LEU A 349 -16.55 -18.80 -14.29
CA LEU A 349 -15.48 -18.52 -15.23
C LEU A 349 -14.84 -19.81 -15.72
N SER A 350 -14.71 -19.94 -17.04
CA SER A 350 -13.91 -20.96 -17.71
C SER A 350 -12.74 -20.29 -18.43
N LEU A 351 -11.56 -20.93 -18.36
CA LEU A 351 -10.30 -20.45 -18.89
C LEU A 351 -9.70 -21.48 -19.84
N GLU A 352 -9.41 -21.06 -21.07
CA GLU A 352 -8.74 -21.86 -22.09
C GLU A 352 -7.42 -21.19 -22.50
N ASP A 353 -6.32 -21.94 -22.41
CA ASP A 353 -5.00 -21.50 -22.87
C ASP A 353 -4.82 -21.89 -24.33
N LEU A 354 -4.64 -20.90 -25.21
CA LEU A 354 -4.62 -21.09 -26.65
C LEU A 354 -3.18 -21.05 -27.18
N GLN A 355 -2.85 -21.97 -28.08
CA GLN A 355 -1.51 -22.03 -28.68
C GLN A 355 -1.30 -20.93 -29.72
N ASP A 356 -0.05 -20.53 -29.88
CA ASP A 356 0.34 -19.50 -30.84
C ASP A 356 -0.03 -19.94 -32.27
N GLY A 357 -0.85 -19.13 -32.94
CA GLY A 357 -1.30 -19.37 -34.31
C GLY A 357 -2.56 -20.22 -34.47
N GLU A 358 -3.20 -20.66 -33.39
CA GLU A 358 -4.55 -21.27 -33.44
C GLU A 358 -5.62 -20.25 -33.87
N ILE A 359 -5.37 -18.96 -33.60
CA ILE A 359 -6.31 -17.88 -33.88
C ILE A 359 -5.69 -16.85 -34.81
N ARG A 360 -6.49 -16.37 -35.78
CA ARG A 360 -6.16 -15.23 -36.64
C ARG A 360 -6.65 -13.95 -35.98
N MET A 361 -5.77 -12.95 -35.81
CA MET A 361 -6.17 -11.61 -35.36
C MET A 361 -6.68 -10.81 -36.56
N GLY A 362 -7.82 -10.13 -36.41
CA GLY A 362 -8.32 -9.19 -37.43
C GLY A 362 -9.79 -9.36 -37.77
N GLY A 363 -10.56 -8.30 -37.52
CA GLY A 363 -11.92 -8.11 -38.01
C GLY A 363 -11.94 -7.04 -39.08
N SER A 364 -11.66 -7.40 -40.33
CA SER A 364 -12.04 -6.64 -41.52
C SER A 364 -11.78 -7.51 -42.76
N PHE A 365 -12.69 -7.46 -43.73
CA PHE A 365 -12.67 -8.20 -45.00
C PHE A 365 -11.33 -8.07 -45.76
N ARG A 366 -10.53 -7.04 -45.47
CA ARG A 366 -9.18 -6.81 -46.02
C ARG A 366 -8.09 -7.79 -45.54
N GLY A 367 -8.32 -8.53 -44.45
CA GLY A 367 -7.37 -9.53 -43.94
C GLY A 367 -7.51 -10.93 -44.56
N ALA A 368 -8.47 -11.13 -45.47
CA ALA A 368 -8.70 -12.44 -46.10
C ALA A 368 -7.64 -12.81 -47.17
N PHE A 369 -6.82 -11.85 -47.59
CA PHE A 369 -5.88 -12.01 -48.72
C PHE A 369 -4.40 -11.76 -48.37
N THR A 370 -4.10 -11.43 -47.11
CA THR A 370 -2.73 -11.34 -46.61
C THR A 370 -2.52 -12.41 -45.54
N ASN A 371 -1.32 -12.97 -45.48
CA ASN A 371 -0.94 -13.96 -44.48
C ASN A 371 -0.96 -13.27 -43.10
N GLY A 372 -2.15 -13.20 -42.49
CA GLY A 372 -2.41 -12.43 -41.29
C GLY A 372 -1.47 -12.85 -40.16
N GLU A 373 -0.93 -11.88 -39.45
CA GLU A 373 -0.03 -12.11 -38.33
C GLU A 373 -0.71 -13.06 -37.34
N LYS A 374 -0.18 -14.28 -37.21
CA LYS A 374 -0.72 -15.32 -36.34
C LYS A 374 -0.75 -14.78 -34.91
N ALA A 375 -1.89 -14.92 -34.24
CA ALA A 375 -2.04 -14.44 -32.88
C ALA A 375 -1.09 -15.20 -31.96
N LYS A 376 -0.23 -14.48 -31.24
CA LYS A 376 0.63 -15.03 -30.20
C LYS A 376 0.15 -14.60 -28.83
N ASN A 377 0.47 -15.38 -27.81
CA ASN A 377 0.17 -15.08 -26.41
C ASN A 377 -1.33 -14.84 -26.17
N VAL A 378 -2.16 -15.78 -26.64
CA VAL A 378 -3.62 -15.69 -26.56
C VAL A 378 -4.16 -16.63 -25.48
N PHE A 379 -5.24 -16.22 -24.84
CA PHE A 379 -6.07 -17.07 -24.00
C PHE A 379 -7.55 -16.69 -24.17
N ARG A 380 -8.47 -17.56 -23.78
CA ARG A 380 -9.90 -17.32 -23.85
C ARG A 380 -10.50 -17.44 -22.46
N VAL A 381 -11.33 -16.46 -22.12
CA VAL A 381 -12.22 -16.52 -20.96
C VAL A 381 -13.66 -16.65 -21.45
N SER A 382 -14.44 -17.51 -20.81
CA SER A 382 -15.86 -17.67 -21.11
C SER A 382 -16.65 -17.93 -19.85
N SER A 383 -17.95 -17.62 -19.89
CA SER A 383 -18.86 -18.05 -18.83
C SER A 383 -19.37 -19.46 -19.13
N VAL A 384 -19.42 -20.32 -18.11
CA VAL A 384 -20.00 -21.67 -18.17
C VAL A 384 -21.52 -21.60 -18.16
N ASP A 385 -22.11 -20.53 -17.61
CA ASP A 385 -23.56 -20.34 -17.58
C ASP A 385 -24.12 -20.13 -19.01
N PRO A 386 -24.95 -21.06 -19.52
CA PRO A 386 -25.56 -20.97 -20.85
C PRO A 386 -26.38 -19.70 -21.06
N SER A 387 -26.91 -19.10 -19.98
CA SER A 387 -27.71 -17.86 -20.05
C SER A 387 -26.87 -16.65 -20.45
N SER A 388 -25.56 -16.69 -20.15
CA SER A 388 -24.64 -15.58 -20.32
C SER A 388 -23.77 -15.70 -21.58
N GLY A 389 -23.57 -16.91 -22.12
CA GLY A 389 -23.09 -17.21 -23.49
C GLY A 389 -21.85 -16.45 -23.99
N GLN A 390 -21.08 -15.83 -23.09
CA GLN A 390 -20.04 -14.86 -23.46
C GLN A 390 -18.68 -15.52 -23.47
N SER A 391 -17.94 -15.32 -24.56
CA SER A 391 -16.56 -15.78 -24.74
C SER A 391 -15.71 -14.65 -25.31
N HIS A 392 -14.56 -14.42 -24.66
CA HIS A 392 -13.61 -13.39 -25.01
C HIS A 392 -12.23 -14.00 -25.23
N THR A 393 -11.78 -13.96 -26.48
CA THR A 393 -10.39 -14.25 -26.85
C THR A 393 -9.56 -13.00 -26.64
N LEU A 394 -8.58 -13.09 -25.74
CA LEU A 394 -7.74 -11.99 -25.29
C LEU A 394 -6.27 -12.28 -25.64
N ASN A 395 -5.56 -11.26 -26.13
CA ASN A 395 -4.14 -11.33 -26.43
C ASN A 395 -3.35 -10.28 -25.64
N VAL A 396 -2.12 -10.66 -25.29
CA VAL A 396 -1.14 -9.82 -24.58
C VAL A 396 0.11 -9.61 -25.41
N SER A 397 0.96 -8.69 -24.97
CA SER A 397 2.24 -8.33 -25.60
C SER A 397 3.25 -9.47 -25.63
N ASP A 398 3.33 -10.26 -24.55
CA ASP A 398 4.41 -11.21 -24.33
C ASP A 398 3.97 -12.41 -23.49
N VAL A 399 4.78 -13.47 -23.54
CA VAL A 399 4.50 -14.76 -22.89
C VAL A 399 4.48 -14.64 -21.36
N TYR A 400 5.30 -13.76 -20.79
CA TYR A 400 5.36 -13.57 -19.34
C TYR A 400 4.08 -12.90 -18.84
N HIS A 401 3.62 -11.87 -19.55
CA HIS A 401 2.34 -11.21 -19.32
C HIS A 401 1.18 -12.22 -19.44
N LYS A 402 1.21 -13.12 -20.42
CA LYS A 402 0.19 -14.19 -20.55
C LYS A 402 0.18 -15.08 -19.32
N GLN A 403 1.34 -15.58 -18.91
CA GLN A 403 1.45 -16.42 -17.72
C GLN A 403 1.02 -15.69 -16.45
N GLN A 404 1.25 -14.37 -16.35
CA GLN A 404 0.77 -13.58 -15.23
C GLN A 404 -0.75 -13.58 -15.14
N TRP A 405 -1.47 -13.35 -16.24
CA TRP A 405 -2.93 -13.42 -16.28
C TRP A 405 -3.46 -14.83 -16.01
N LEU A 406 -2.94 -15.83 -16.71
CA LEU A 406 -3.38 -17.22 -16.55
C LEU A 406 -3.27 -17.69 -15.10
N ASN A 407 -2.14 -17.42 -14.45
CA ASN A 407 -1.94 -17.79 -13.06
C ASN A 407 -2.89 -17.03 -12.12
N CYS A 408 -3.13 -15.73 -12.34
CA CYS A 408 -4.09 -14.97 -11.52
C CYS A 408 -5.52 -15.51 -11.65
N LEU A 409 -5.96 -15.79 -12.89
CA LEU A 409 -7.28 -16.36 -13.17
C LEU A 409 -7.44 -17.74 -12.55
N ARG A 410 -6.44 -18.63 -12.71
CA ARG A 410 -6.43 -19.97 -12.10
C ARG A 410 -6.48 -19.90 -10.58
N THR A 411 -5.69 -19.03 -9.95
CA THR A 411 -5.71 -18.85 -8.49
C THR A 411 -7.07 -18.36 -8.01
N ALA A 412 -7.68 -17.39 -8.68
CA ALA A 412 -9.01 -16.89 -8.34
C ALA A 412 -10.09 -17.99 -8.43
N MET A 413 -10.08 -18.75 -9.54
CA MET A 413 -11.01 -19.87 -9.74
C MET A 413 -10.83 -20.96 -8.68
N ALA A 414 -9.58 -21.29 -8.31
CA ALA A 414 -9.29 -22.30 -7.29
C ALA A 414 -9.75 -21.86 -5.87
N GLN A 415 -9.61 -20.58 -5.52
CA GLN A 415 -10.07 -20.04 -4.24
C GLN A 415 -11.59 -20.17 -4.06
N GLN A 416 -12.36 -19.95 -5.13
CA GLN A 416 -13.82 -20.07 -5.09
C GLN A 416 -14.28 -21.53 -5.01
N GLN A 417 -13.57 -22.47 -5.64
CA GLN A 417 -13.87 -23.90 -5.55
C GLN A 417 -13.58 -24.47 -4.15
N GLY A 418 -12.51 -24.00 -3.49
CA GLY A 418 -12.17 -24.39 -2.11
C GLY A 418 -13.13 -23.83 -1.06
N ALA A 419 -13.68 -22.63 -1.27
CA ALA A 419 -14.69 -22.05 -0.38
C ALA A 419 -16.03 -22.81 -0.44
N ALA A 420 -16.42 -23.32 -1.61
CA ALA A 420 -17.65 -24.10 -1.79
C ALA A 420 -17.59 -25.48 -1.10
N THR A 421 -16.43 -26.14 -1.10
CA THR A 421 -16.23 -27.43 -0.41
C THR A 421 -16.11 -27.26 1.10
N GLY A 422 -15.51 -26.16 1.59
CA GLY A 422 -15.46 -25.83 3.02
C GLY A 422 -16.84 -25.54 3.63
N ALA A 423 -17.69 -24.79 2.93
CA ALA A 423 -19.06 -24.50 3.37
C ALA A 423 -19.96 -25.76 3.43
N GLN A 424 -19.75 -26.73 2.54
CA GLN A 424 -20.46 -28.03 2.60
C GLN A 424 -19.96 -28.93 3.74
N GLN A 425 -18.71 -28.77 4.18
CA GLN A 425 -18.15 -29.52 5.30
C GLN A 425 -18.61 -28.97 6.66
N GLU A 426 -18.84 -27.66 6.79
CA GLU A 426 -19.43 -27.05 8.00
C GLU A 426 -20.94 -27.33 8.14
N LEU A 427 -21.69 -27.41 7.02
CA LEU A 427 -23.10 -27.84 7.09
C LEU A 427 -23.26 -29.33 7.41
N SER A 428 -22.29 -30.18 7.05
CA SER A 428 -22.34 -31.63 7.35
C SER A 428 -21.82 -31.99 8.75
N THR A 429 -21.03 -31.13 9.40
CA THR A 429 -20.66 -31.29 10.82
C THR A 429 -21.77 -30.81 11.76
N SER A 430 -22.55 -29.79 11.39
CA SER A 430 -23.71 -29.35 12.17
C SER A 430 -24.89 -30.34 12.10
N ALA A 431 -25.08 -31.04 10.97
CA ALA A 431 -26.14 -32.05 10.82
C ALA A 431 -25.87 -33.40 11.53
N LYS A 432 -24.64 -33.67 11.98
CA LYS A 432 -24.27 -34.91 12.70
C LYS A 432 -24.36 -34.82 14.22
N GLN A 433 -24.66 -33.66 14.80
CA GLN A 433 -24.82 -33.50 16.26
C GLN A 433 -26.26 -33.62 16.76
N HIS A 434 -27.27 -33.78 15.88
CA HIS A 434 -28.67 -33.90 16.28
C HIS A 434 -29.28 -35.31 16.15
N SER A 435 -28.49 -36.36 15.93
CA SER A 435 -28.98 -37.74 15.83
C SER A 435 -28.25 -38.70 16.77
N SER A 436 -28.22 -38.41 18.08
CA SER A 436 -27.91 -39.40 19.10
C SER A 436 -28.34 -38.95 20.50
N SER A 437 -29.63 -39.09 20.83
CA SER A 437 -30.08 -39.41 22.20
C SER A 437 -31.59 -39.59 22.23
N SER A 438 -32.03 -40.82 21.97
CA SER A 438 -33.35 -41.27 22.40
C SER A 438 -33.24 -42.75 22.68
N LEU A 439 -33.15 -43.10 23.96
CA LEU A 439 -33.81 -44.26 24.58
C LEU A 439 -33.44 -44.38 26.07
N ALA A 440 -34.52 -44.39 26.87
CA ALA A 440 -34.72 -45.09 28.15
C ALA A 440 -33.99 -44.61 29.43
N LYS A 441 -34.77 -44.04 30.36
CA LYS A 441 -35.01 -44.68 31.67
C LYS A 441 -36.24 -44.13 32.39
N ILE A 442 -36.87 -45.05 33.12
CA ILE A 442 -38.19 -45.05 33.75
C ILE A 442 -38.07 -44.62 35.23
N CYS A 443 -39.13 -43.96 35.71
CA CYS A 443 -39.67 -43.70 37.06
C CYS A 443 -38.76 -43.67 38.31
N CYS A 444 -38.96 -42.64 39.13
CA CYS A 444 -39.34 -42.73 40.55
C CYS A 444 -40.08 -41.45 40.97
N ASP A 445 -41.22 -41.63 41.63
CA ASP A 445 -42.03 -40.60 42.32
C ASP A 445 -41.33 -40.06 43.57
N GLY A 446 -41.70 -38.84 44.00
CA GLY A 446 -41.34 -38.26 45.29
C GLY A 446 -41.87 -36.83 45.45
N GLU A 447 -42.80 -36.66 46.38
CA GLU A 447 -43.62 -35.48 46.68
C GLU A 447 -42.86 -34.26 47.27
N GLY A 448 -43.50 -33.10 47.08
CA GLY A 448 -43.52 -31.82 47.82
C GLY A 448 -42.44 -31.44 48.86
N ASP A 449 -41.89 -30.23 48.72
CA ASP A 449 -42.19 -29.13 49.66
C ASP A 449 -41.60 -27.76 49.21
N GLU A 450 -42.30 -26.69 49.57
CA GLU A 450 -42.06 -25.27 49.27
C GLU A 450 -40.85 -24.66 50.00
N ASN A 451 -40.07 -23.77 49.35
CA ASN A 451 -39.76 -22.42 49.90
C ASN A 451 -38.98 -21.46 48.97
N CYS A 452 -39.60 -20.27 48.73
CA CYS A 452 -39.05 -18.91 48.55
C CYS A 452 -38.13 -18.52 47.34
N PRO A 453 -38.02 -17.21 46.98
CA PRO A 453 -39.07 -16.27 46.58
C PRO A 453 -38.77 -15.51 45.25
N HIS A 454 -39.80 -14.86 44.71
CA HIS A 454 -39.80 -14.01 43.51
C HIS A 454 -39.18 -12.61 43.74
N VAL A 455 -38.43 -12.08 42.75
CA VAL A 455 -38.40 -10.64 42.45
C VAL A 455 -38.52 -10.43 40.93
N SER A 456 -39.55 -9.66 40.58
CA SER A 456 -40.03 -9.32 39.25
C SER A 456 -39.45 -8.01 38.72
N SER A 457 -39.10 -7.99 37.43
CA SER A 457 -38.75 -6.79 36.65
C SER A 457 -40.00 -6.16 36.02
N PRO A 458 -40.21 -4.83 36.11
CA PRO A 458 -41.22 -4.15 35.30
C PRO A 458 -40.65 -3.58 33.99
N LYS A 459 -41.35 -3.84 32.89
CA LYS A 459 -41.33 -3.05 31.66
C LYS A 459 -42.12 -1.76 31.88
N LEU A 460 -41.69 -0.63 31.31
CA LEU A 460 -42.62 0.43 30.90
C LEU A 460 -42.06 1.32 29.76
N ARG A 461 -42.84 1.29 28.68
CA ARG A 461 -43.12 2.18 27.54
C ARG A 461 -42.73 3.67 27.68
N ALA A 462 -42.31 4.30 26.58
CA ALA A 462 -42.28 5.76 26.43
C ALA A 462 -43.17 6.23 25.27
N GLN A 463 -44.00 7.24 25.56
CA GLN A 463 -44.88 7.98 24.66
C GLN A 463 -44.22 9.28 24.19
N THR A 464 -44.72 9.76 23.04
CA THR A 464 -44.48 11.05 22.36
C THR A 464 -44.89 12.30 23.15
N LEU A 465 -44.20 13.44 22.94
CA LEU A 465 -44.77 14.78 22.59
C LEU A 465 -43.73 15.94 22.52
N SER A 466 -43.72 16.62 21.36
CA SER A 466 -43.63 18.07 21.04
C SER A 466 -42.76 19.13 21.76
N LYS A 467 -41.91 19.79 20.92
CA LYS A 467 -41.64 21.25 20.64
C LYS A 467 -41.25 22.29 21.73
N THR A 468 -40.22 23.06 21.32
CA THR A 468 -39.93 24.53 21.41
C THR A 468 -39.00 25.12 22.48
N ARG A 469 -38.15 26.05 21.98
CA ARG A 469 -37.38 27.17 22.58
C ARG A 469 -36.01 26.88 23.23
N LEU A 470 -34.92 27.35 22.59
CA LEU A 470 -34.15 28.54 23.01
C LEU A 470 -32.89 28.73 22.13
N ASP A 471 -32.99 29.64 21.16
CA ASP A 471 -31.89 30.45 20.66
C ASP A 471 -31.69 31.62 21.63
N GLN A 472 -30.50 31.75 22.23
CA GLN A 472 -29.90 33.02 22.70
C GLN A 472 -28.62 32.74 23.48
N LYS A 473 -27.46 32.89 22.83
CA LYS A 473 -26.23 33.52 23.37
C LYS A 473 -25.07 33.28 22.41
N LEU A 474 -24.69 34.31 21.66
CA LEU A 474 -23.30 34.72 21.36
C LEU A 474 -23.33 35.79 20.25
N GLN A 475 -23.75 37.00 20.61
CA GLN A 475 -23.38 38.22 19.91
C GLN A 475 -23.10 39.29 20.97
N GLY A 476 -21.86 39.74 21.01
CA GLY A 476 -21.42 40.77 21.94
C GLY A 476 -19.92 41.02 21.79
N SER A 477 -19.55 41.80 20.77
CA SER A 477 -18.43 42.76 20.81
C SER A 477 -18.20 43.36 19.42
N GLN A 478 -18.84 44.49 19.14
CA GLN A 478 -18.35 45.50 18.19
C GLN A 478 -18.91 46.86 18.59
N LYS A 479 -18.03 47.79 19.00
CA LYS A 479 -18.08 49.22 18.66
C LYS A 479 -16.88 49.98 19.20
N ARG A 480 -16.46 51.00 18.41
CA ARG A 480 -15.35 51.98 18.54
C ARG A 480 -14.08 51.48 17.83
N GLU A 481 -13.53 52.13 16.80
CA GLU A 481 -13.42 53.57 16.47
C GLU A 481 -13.37 53.77 14.94
N GLU A 482 -13.95 54.87 14.45
CA GLU A 482 -13.50 55.54 13.22
C GLU A 482 -13.90 57.02 13.31
N THR A 483 -12.91 57.92 13.23
CA THR A 483 -12.94 59.21 12.50
C THR A 483 -11.60 59.93 12.69
N GLY A 484 -10.94 60.26 11.58
CA GLY A 484 -9.70 61.02 11.57
C GLY A 484 -9.10 61.22 10.17
N VAL A 485 -9.71 62.14 9.41
CA VAL A 485 -9.28 62.82 8.16
C VAL A 485 -9.35 62.02 6.86
#